data_AF-A0AAD5N1G5-F1
#
_entry.id   AF-A0AAD5N1G5-F1
#
_cell.length_a   1.000
_cell.length_b   1.000
_cell.length_c   1.000
_cell.angle_alpha   90.00
_cell.angle_beta   90.00
_cell.angle_gamma   90.00
#
_symmetry.space_group_name_H-M   'P 1'
#
loop_
_entity.id
_entity.type
_entity.pdbx_description
1 polymer ?
#
loop_
_entity_poly.entity_id
_entity_poly.type
_entity_poly.pdbx_seq_one_letter_code
_entity_poly.pdbx_strand_id
1 'polypeptide(L)'
;MIILLLACLPSFVISEKSLEGKLEEANQLLRNEPNADDTLEFLKKLHGMEKEIKDELTVSTKPNADMLEAIKKYAAIKKVHINSLGDAIEEVNRNRKIDSALFQGDIILTKEQADEILKGIKKNNNNRDKRQAYRDEKYPNFLWSKGVNYAFHNITPAARRVFKKAAAMWSWHTCIQFRTD
;
A
#
# COMPACT_ATOMS: atom_id res chain seq x y z
N MET A 1 -0.36 4.02 5.00
CA MET A 1 -0.48 5.41 5.48
C MET A 1 -1.95 5.87 5.65
N ILE A 2 -2.92 4.96 5.54
CA ILE A 2 -4.35 5.26 5.73
C ILE A 2 -4.71 5.37 7.23
N ILE A 3 -4.06 4.60 8.11
CA ILE A 3 -4.31 4.63 9.56
C ILE A 3 -3.82 5.94 10.22
N LEU A 4 -2.79 6.59 9.66
CA LEU A 4 -2.24 7.85 10.21
C LEU A 4 -2.98 9.12 9.74
N LEU A 5 -3.72 9.06 8.62
CA LEU A 5 -4.45 10.22 8.08
C LEU A 5 -5.90 10.30 8.57
N LEU A 6 -6.49 9.20 9.02
CA LEU A 6 -7.88 9.16 9.51
C LEU A 6 -8.06 9.75 10.93
N ALA A 7 -6.98 10.01 11.68
CA ALA A 7 -7.08 10.52 13.04
C ALA A 7 -7.14 12.06 13.16
N CYS A 8 -7.06 12.82 12.06
CA CYS A 8 -6.87 14.28 12.12
C CYS A 8 -7.85 15.14 11.30
N LEU A 9 -8.95 14.61 10.77
CA LEU A 9 -9.96 15.45 10.10
C LEU A 9 -11.34 15.32 10.77
N PRO A 10 -12.01 16.45 11.05
CA PRO A 10 -13.33 16.44 11.66
C PRO A 10 -14.34 15.76 10.73
N SER A 11 -15.21 14.98 11.37
CA SER A 11 -16.27 14.16 10.80
C SER A 11 -16.96 14.81 9.61
N PHE A 12 -16.70 14.30 8.40
CA PHE A 12 -17.56 14.53 7.26
C PHE A 12 -18.48 13.33 7.13
N VAL A 13 -19.70 13.49 7.65
CA VAL A 13 -20.78 12.50 7.59
C VAL A 13 -21.22 12.38 6.13
N ILE A 14 -20.66 11.41 5.41
CA ILE A 14 -21.22 10.89 4.17
C ILE A 14 -21.76 9.52 4.53
N SER A 15 -23.05 9.28 4.26
CA SER A 15 -23.77 8.01 4.45
C SER A 15 -22.82 6.82 4.37
N GLU A 16 -22.36 6.35 5.53
CA GLU A 16 -21.19 5.50 5.60
C GLU A 16 -21.67 4.07 5.34
N LYS A 17 -21.51 3.58 4.11
CA LYS A 17 -21.38 2.14 3.92
C LYS A 17 -20.36 1.65 4.93
N SER A 18 -20.67 0.58 5.66
CA SER A 18 -19.72 0.03 6.63
C SER A 18 -18.40 -0.25 5.92
N LEU A 19 -17.31 -0.16 6.66
CA LEU A 19 -15.98 -0.37 6.10
C LEU A 19 -15.89 -1.72 5.38
N GLU A 20 -16.52 -2.77 5.92
CA GLU A 20 -16.65 -4.07 5.25
C GLU A 20 -17.29 -3.94 3.87
N GLY A 21 -18.38 -3.18 3.74
CA GLY A 21 -19.01 -2.92 2.45
C GLY A 21 -18.08 -2.22 1.45
N LYS A 22 -17.27 -1.26 1.91
CA LYS A 22 -16.26 -0.58 1.07
C LYS A 22 -15.13 -1.52 0.65
N LEU A 23 -14.68 -2.41 1.55
CA LEU A 23 -13.67 -3.41 1.26
C LEU A 23 -14.16 -4.41 0.20
N GLU A 24 -15.39 -4.91 0.34
CA GLU A 24 -16.00 -5.85 -0.61
C GLU A 24 -16.19 -5.22 -2.00
N GLU A 25 -16.72 -3.99 -2.07
CA GLU A 25 -16.91 -3.29 -3.35
C GLU A 25 -15.60 -3.07 -4.10
N ALA A 26 -14.54 -2.69 -3.38
CA ALA A 26 -13.23 -2.52 -3.98
C ALA A 26 -12.63 -3.87 -4.41
N ASN A 27 -12.80 -4.94 -3.63
CA ASN A 27 -12.30 -6.27 -3.98
C ASN A 27 -12.99 -6.85 -5.23
N GLN A 28 -14.29 -6.56 -5.44
CA GLN A 28 -14.99 -6.96 -6.66
C GLN A 28 -14.37 -6.38 -7.95
N LEU A 29 -13.74 -5.20 -7.86
CA LEU A 29 -13.00 -4.60 -8.97
C LEU A 29 -11.66 -5.33 -9.23
N LEU A 30 -11.12 -6.02 -8.22
CA LEU A 30 -9.88 -6.79 -8.26
C LEU A 30 -10.09 -8.30 -8.36
N ARG A 31 -11.32 -8.79 -8.61
CA ARG A 31 -11.67 -10.23 -8.61
C ARG A 31 -10.84 -11.11 -9.55
N ASN A 32 -10.18 -10.53 -10.55
CA ASN A 32 -9.33 -11.24 -11.52
C ASN A 32 -7.84 -11.18 -11.14
N GLU A 33 -7.49 -10.40 -10.12
CA GLU A 33 -6.11 -10.26 -9.65
C GLU A 33 -5.76 -11.39 -8.69
N PRO A 34 -4.57 -11.99 -8.82
CA PRO A 34 -4.15 -13.06 -7.93
C PRO A 34 -3.98 -12.53 -6.49
N ASN A 35 -4.44 -13.30 -5.51
CA ASN A 35 -4.34 -13.00 -4.07
C ASN A 35 -5.14 -11.76 -3.59
N ALA A 36 -6.08 -11.25 -4.39
CA ALA A 36 -6.98 -10.17 -3.97
C ALA A 36 -7.79 -10.56 -2.71
N ASP A 37 -8.32 -11.78 -2.68
CA ASP A 37 -9.10 -12.30 -1.54
C ASP A 37 -8.26 -12.49 -0.27
N ASP A 38 -7.01 -12.93 -0.40
CA ASP A 38 -6.07 -13.02 0.74
C ASP A 38 -5.81 -11.63 1.34
N THR A 39 -5.66 -10.62 0.48
CA THR A 39 -5.49 -9.22 0.90
C THR A 39 -6.75 -8.70 1.59
N LEU A 40 -7.94 -9.01 1.07
CA LEU A 40 -9.21 -8.66 1.69
C LEU A 40 -9.35 -9.29 3.09
N GLU A 41 -9.02 -10.58 3.24
CA GLU A 41 -9.05 -11.27 4.53
C GLU A 41 -8.11 -10.60 5.54
N PHE A 42 -6.89 -10.26 5.11
CA PHE A 42 -5.93 -9.51 5.92
C PHE A 42 -6.49 -8.15 6.38
N LEU A 43 -7.09 -7.37 5.47
CA LEU A 43 -7.61 -6.04 5.77
C LEU A 43 -8.77 -6.11 6.76
N LYS A 44 -9.65 -7.12 6.66
CA LYS A 44 -10.71 -7.38 7.66
C LYS A 44 -10.13 -7.70 9.03
N LYS A 45 -9.11 -8.57 9.10
CA LYS A 45 -8.42 -8.88 10.37
C LYS A 45 -7.78 -7.63 10.97
N LEU A 46 -7.13 -6.82 10.15
CA LEU A 46 -6.50 -5.57 10.58
C LEU A 46 -7.52 -4.57 11.12
N HIS A 47 -8.70 -4.47 10.50
CA HIS A 47 -9.79 -3.65 11.00
C HIS A 47 -10.30 -4.13 12.36
N GLY A 48 -10.43 -5.44 12.56
CA GLY A 48 -10.78 -6.02 13.86
C GLY A 48 -9.81 -5.66 14.99
N MET A 49 -8.57 -5.29 14.66
CA MET A 49 -7.53 -4.86 15.60
C MET A 49 -7.49 -3.34 15.81
N GLU A 50 -8.41 -2.56 15.20
CA GLU A 50 -8.37 -1.09 15.22
C GLU A 50 -8.34 -0.51 16.64
N LYS A 51 -9.09 -1.10 17.56
CA LYS A 51 -9.13 -0.67 18.96
C LYS A 51 -7.77 -0.82 19.64
N GLU A 52 -7.17 -2.02 19.54
CA GLU A 52 -5.85 -2.32 20.12
C GLU A 52 -4.78 -1.37 19.58
N ILE A 53 -4.78 -1.14 18.26
CA ILE A 53 -3.84 -0.23 17.59
C ILE A 53 -4.01 1.21 18.09
N LYS A 54 -5.26 1.69 18.24
CA LYS A 54 -5.53 3.04 18.75
C LYS A 54 -5.06 3.20 20.18
N ASP A 55 -5.36 2.23 21.04
CA ASP A 55 -4.99 2.26 22.45
C ASP A 55 -3.46 2.34 22.61
N GLU A 56 -2.70 1.52 21.88
CA GLU A 56 -1.23 1.58 21.87
C GLU A 56 -0.68 2.92 21.35
N LEU A 57 -1.27 3.48 20.29
CA LEU A 57 -0.81 4.74 19.70
C LEU A 57 -1.01 5.92 20.68
N THR A 58 -2.11 5.92 21.44
CA THR A 58 -2.40 6.97 22.43
C THR A 58 -1.44 6.94 23.62
N VAL A 59 -0.94 5.75 23.97
CA VAL A 59 0.08 5.56 25.02
C VAL A 59 1.47 6.00 24.54
N SER A 60 1.76 5.87 23.23
CA SER A 60 3.11 6.03 22.69
C SER A 60 3.61 7.48 22.58
N THR A 61 2.79 8.51 22.25
CA THR A 61 3.20 9.93 22.32
C THR A 61 2.03 10.89 22.01
N LYS A 62 1.86 11.96 22.81
CA LYS A 62 1.04 13.12 22.40
C LYS A 62 1.85 13.99 21.41
N PRO A 63 1.26 14.48 20.31
CA PRO A 63 1.96 15.38 19.39
C PRO A 63 2.39 16.65 20.13
N ASN A 64 3.67 17.03 20.01
CA ASN A 64 4.15 18.31 20.52
C ASN A 64 3.76 19.46 19.56
N ALA A 65 3.97 20.70 19.99
CA ALA A 65 3.60 21.88 19.21
C ALA A 65 4.26 21.92 17.82
N ASP A 66 5.54 21.55 17.74
CA ASP A 66 6.33 21.55 16.51
C ASP A 66 5.79 20.54 15.49
N MET A 67 5.38 19.35 15.94
CA MET A 67 4.79 18.32 15.10
C MET A 67 3.44 18.78 14.53
N LEU A 68 2.61 19.43 15.35
CA LEU A 68 1.34 20.01 14.88
C LEU A 68 1.56 21.13 13.85
N GLU A 69 2.57 21.96 14.06
CA GLU A 69 2.94 23.01 13.09
C GLU A 69 3.42 22.41 11.77
N ALA A 70 4.27 21.37 11.82
CA ALA A 70 4.72 20.65 10.64
C ALA A 70 3.57 20.01 9.86
N ILE A 71 2.60 19.40 10.56
CA ILE A 71 1.39 18.83 9.93
C ILE A 71 0.58 19.92 9.23
N LYS A 72 0.37 21.08 9.88
CA LYS A 72 -0.35 22.21 9.26
C LYS A 72 0.36 22.74 8.02
N LYS A 73 1.68 22.91 8.08
CA LYS A 73 2.49 23.33 6.93
C LYS A 73 2.37 22.35 5.78
N TYR A 74 2.48 21.05 6.07
CA TYR A 74 2.33 19.99 5.07
C TYR A 74 0.93 19.99 4.44
N ALA A 75 -0.13 20.11 5.26
CA ALA A 75 -1.51 20.16 4.79
C ALA A 75 -1.80 21.40 3.93
N ALA A 76 -1.08 22.50 4.14
CA ALA A 76 -1.20 23.73 3.36
C ALA A 76 -0.47 23.68 2.00
N ILE A 77 0.34 22.66 1.73
CA ILE A 77 1.04 22.52 0.44
C ILE A 77 0.00 22.28 -0.65
N LYS A 78 -0.19 23.28 -1.53
CA LYS A 78 -1.05 23.15 -2.69
C LYS A 78 -0.40 22.18 -3.69
N LYS A 79 -0.97 20.99 -3.80
CA LYS A 79 -0.61 20.06 -4.87
C LYS A 79 -1.14 20.60 -6.19
N VAL A 80 -0.26 20.81 -7.15
CA VAL A 80 -0.67 21.09 -8.54
C VAL A 80 -1.15 19.77 -9.11
N HIS A 81 -2.45 19.69 -9.44
CA HIS A 81 -3.04 18.51 -10.04
C HIS A 81 -2.98 18.64 -11.56
N ILE A 82 -2.17 17.79 -12.20
CA ILE A 82 -1.96 17.81 -13.65
C ILE A 82 -2.93 16.84 -14.34
N ASN A 83 -3.13 15.66 -13.74
CA ASN A 83 -3.98 14.61 -14.29
C ASN A 83 -5.26 14.43 -13.47
N SER A 84 -6.43 14.46 -14.13
CA SER A 84 -7.74 14.28 -13.50
C SER A 84 -7.94 12.96 -12.76
N LEU A 85 -7.16 11.93 -13.08
CA LEU A 85 -7.18 10.66 -12.36
C LEU A 85 -6.27 10.63 -11.13
N GLY A 86 -5.42 11.62 -10.89
CA GLY A 86 -4.37 11.57 -9.87
C GLY A 86 -2.98 11.61 -10.46
N ASP A 87 -2.08 12.31 -9.77
CA ASP A 87 -0.65 12.36 -10.14
C ASP A 87 0.19 11.38 -9.31
N ALA A 88 -0.27 11.06 -8.10
CA ALA A 88 0.31 10.04 -7.25
C ALA A 88 -0.48 8.72 -7.36
N ILE A 89 0.19 7.57 -7.19
CA ILE A 89 -0.43 6.24 -7.26
C ILE A 89 -1.65 6.16 -6.32
N GLU A 90 -1.56 6.76 -5.14
CA GLU A 90 -2.59 6.71 -4.11
C GLU A 90 -3.83 7.48 -4.55
N GLU A 91 -3.64 8.58 -5.28
CA GLU A 91 -4.74 9.34 -5.88
C GLU A 91 -5.36 8.56 -7.02
N VAL A 92 -4.55 7.92 -7.88
CA VAL A 92 -5.02 7.07 -8.97
C VAL A 92 -5.86 5.90 -8.44
N ASN A 93 -5.36 5.17 -7.43
CA ASN A 93 -6.04 4.01 -6.89
C ASN A 93 -7.31 4.39 -6.12
N ARG A 94 -7.30 5.52 -5.41
CA ARG A 94 -8.49 6.07 -4.77
C ARG A 94 -9.55 6.52 -5.77
N ASN A 95 -9.16 7.23 -6.82
CA ASN A 95 -10.08 7.67 -7.87
C ASN A 95 -10.65 6.49 -8.67
N ARG A 96 -9.90 5.37 -8.74
CA ARG A 96 -10.37 4.08 -9.26
C ARG A 96 -11.18 3.25 -8.27
N LYS A 97 -11.29 3.69 -7.01
CA LYS A 97 -12.04 3.01 -5.93
C LYS A 97 -11.51 1.62 -5.57
N ILE A 98 -10.20 1.41 -5.72
CA ILE A 98 -9.54 0.14 -5.37
C ILE A 98 -8.61 0.27 -4.17
N ASP A 99 -8.33 1.50 -3.69
CA ASP A 99 -7.36 1.75 -2.62
C ASP A 99 -7.71 1.06 -1.31
N SER A 100 -9.00 0.90 -1.00
CA SER A 100 -9.45 0.18 0.20
C SER A 100 -9.18 -1.32 0.15
N ALA A 101 -9.05 -1.93 -1.04
CA ALA A 101 -8.75 -3.36 -1.18
C ALA A 101 -7.24 -3.66 -1.30
N LEU A 102 -6.39 -2.64 -1.19
CA LEU A 102 -4.94 -2.77 -1.33
C LEU A 102 -4.24 -2.48 -0.01
N PHE A 103 -3.23 -3.27 0.32
CA PHE A 103 -2.35 -2.95 1.43
C PHE A 103 -1.53 -1.70 1.11
N GLN A 104 -1.52 -0.75 2.04
CA GLN A 104 -0.89 0.57 1.89
C GLN A 104 -1.38 1.43 0.72
N GLY A 105 -2.38 0.98 -0.02
CA GLY A 105 -2.99 1.69 -1.14
C GLY A 105 -2.54 1.22 -2.52
N ASP A 106 -1.52 0.34 -2.62
CA ASP A 106 -0.91 -0.07 -3.90
C ASP A 106 -0.39 -1.52 -3.95
N ILE A 107 -0.51 -2.31 -2.87
CA ILE A 107 0.05 -3.66 -2.78
C ILE A 107 -1.04 -4.72 -2.60
N ILE A 108 -0.96 -5.80 -3.39
CA ILE A 108 -1.68 -7.05 -3.15
C ILE A 108 -0.72 -8.00 -2.43
N LEU A 109 -1.17 -8.58 -1.31
CA LEU A 109 -0.39 -9.49 -0.46
C LEU A 109 -0.76 -10.93 -0.76
N THR A 110 0.24 -11.83 -0.72
CA THR A 110 -0.05 -13.25 -0.54
C THR A 110 -0.48 -13.52 0.89
N LYS A 111 -1.12 -14.67 1.11
CA LYS A 111 -1.48 -15.13 2.45
C LYS A 111 -0.29 -15.18 3.41
N GLU A 112 0.87 -15.68 2.96
CA GLU A 112 2.07 -15.76 3.79
C GLU A 112 2.56 -14.38 4.21
N GLN A 113 2.60 -13.42 3.27
CA GLN A 113 3.00 -12.05 3.55
C GLN A 113 2.05 -11.38 4.55
N ALA A 114 0.73 -11.58 4.36
CA ALA A 114 -0.29 -11.10 5.27
C ALA A 114 -0.13 -11.66 6.69
N ASP A 115 0.08 -12.97 6.82
CA ASP A 115 0.27 -13.65 8.11
C ASP A 115 1.54 -13.18 8.83
N GLU A 116 2.64 -12.93 8.10
CA GLU A 116 3.88 -12.38 8.66
C GLU A 116 3.68 -10.96 9.18
N ILE A 117 2.98 -10.11 8.43
CA ILE A 117 2.65 -8.75 8.87
C ILE A 117 1.78 -8.80 10.14
N LEU A 118 0.75 -9.65 10.18
CA LEU A 118 -0.11 -9.81 11.36
C LEU A 118 0.66 -10.31 12.57
N LYS A 119 1.55 -11.30 12.39
CA LYS A 119 2.44 -11.78 13.46
C LYS A 119 3.36 -10.66 13.97
N GLY A 120 3.89 -9.84 13.07
CA GLY A 120 4.72 -8.69 13.41
C GLY A 120 3.98 -7.65 14.25
N ILE A 121 2.72 -7.34 13.89
CA ILE A 121 1.86 -6.44 14.67
C ILE A 121 1.60 -7.02 16.07
N LYS A 122 1.24 -8.30 16.17
CA LYS A 122 0.91 -8.94 17.46
C LYS A 122 2.11 -9.14 18.38
N LYS A 123 3.31 -9.35 17.83
CA LYS A 123 4.50 -9.68 18.64
C LYS A 123 5.00 -8.52 19.50
N ASN A 124 4.63 -7.28 19.19
CA ASN A 124 4.86 -6.03 19.93
C ASN A 124 6.10 -5.96 20.85
N ASN A 125 7.22 -6.53 20.40
CA ASN A 125 8.50 -6.37 21.07
C ASN A 125 9.10 -5.08 20.52
N ASN A 126 9.56 -4.19 21.39
CA ASN A 126 10.22 -2.92 21.07
C ASN A 126 11.41 -3.02 20.08
N ASN A 127 11.77 -4.23 19.64
CA ASN A 127 12.55 -4.51 18.44
C ASN A 127 11.62 -4.69 17.23
N ARG A 128 11.08 -3.59 16.72
CA ARG A 128 10.50 -3.59 15.36
C ARG A 128 11.61 -3.98 14.39
N ASP A 129 11.48 -5.14 13.75
CA ASP A 129 12.37 -5.53 12.67
C ASP A 129 12.35 -4.43 11.61
N LYS A 130 13.55 -3.90 11.30
CA LYS A 130 13.70 -2.78 10.36
C LYS A 130 13.07 -3.21 9.03
N ARG A 131 12.17 -2.37 8.50
CA ARG A 131 11.64 -2.52 7.14
C ARG A 131 12.83 -2.44 6.17
N GLN A 132 13.31 -3.60 5.78
CA GLN A 132 14.25 -3.81 4.69
C GLN A 132 13.55 -4.68 3.64
N ALA A 133 14.19 -4.90 2.50
CA ALA A 133 13.71 -5.85 1.50
C ALA A 133 13.28 -7.16 2.17
N TYR A 134 12.19 -7.76 1.68
CA TYR A 134 11.64 -9.01 2.20
C TYR A 134 12.75 -10.07 2.32
N ARG A 135 13.11 -10.40 3.56
CA ARG A 135 14.18 -11.32 3.95
C ARG A 135 13.66 -12.20 5.08
N ASP A 136 12.95 -13.25 4.71
CA ASP A 136 12.47 -14.27 5.63
C ASP A 136 13.44 -15.46 5.68
N GLU A 137 13.09 -16.51 6.43
CA GLU A 137 13.86 -17.76 6.47
C GLU A 137 13.97 -18.42 5.09
N LYS A 138 13.03 -18.13 4.19
CA LYS A 138 13.04 -18.64 2.81
C LYS A 138 13.87 -17.76 1.88
N TYR A 139 14.51 -16.69 2.35
CA TYR A 139 15.43 -15.91 1.53
C TYR A 139 16.59 -16.81 1.02
N PRO A 140 16.96 -16.76 -0.28
CA PRO A 140 16.55 -15.80 -1.31
C PRO A 140 15.43 -16.29 -2.25
N ASN A 141 14.60 -17.26 -1.86
CA ASN A 141 13.68 -17.94 -2.78
C ASN A 141 12.63 -17.04 -3.43
N PHE A 142 12.32 -15.88 -2.84
CA PHE A 142 11.41 -14.88 -3.41
C PHE A 142 12.10 -13.81 -4.26
N LEU A 143 13.41 -13.95 -4.50
CA LEU A 143 14.14 -13.06 -5.40
C LEU A 143 14.03 -13.53 -6.85
N TRP A 144 14.05 -12.55 -7.75
CA TRP A 144 14.22 -12.74 -9.19
C TRP A 144 15.67 -13.16 -9.52
N SER A 145 16.03 -14.41 -9.20
CA SER A 145 17.41 -14.93 -9.28
C SER A 145 18.00 -14.92 -10.69
N LYS A 146 17.16 -14.98 -11.73
CA LYS A 146 17.58 -14.97 -13.14
C LYS A 146 17.14 -13.72 -13.87
N GLY A 147 16.75 -12.67 -13.16
CA GLY A 147 16.11 -11.49 -13.71
C GLY A 147 14.58 -11.61 -13.74
N VAL A 148 13.94 -10.58 -14.29
CA VAL A 148 12.48 -10.41 -14.34
C VAL A 148 12.01 -10.63 -15.76
N ASN A 149 11.15 -11.62 -15.92
CA ASN A 149 10.43 -11.90 -17.15
C ASN A 149 9.12 -11.09 -17.18
N TYR A 150 8.77 -10.52 -18.33
CA TYR A 150 7.55 -9.71 -18.45
C TYR A 150 6.89 -9.83 -19.83
N ALA A 151 5.57 -9.71 -19.85
CA ALA A 151 4.76 -9.59 -21.04
C ALA A 151 3.78 -8.42 -20.91
N PHE A 152 3.36 -7.86 -22.04
CA PHE A 152 2.40 -6.76 -22.06
C PHE A 152 1.01 -7.25 -22.48
N HIS A 153 0.04 -7.13 -21.58
CA HIS A 153 -1.36 -7.44 -21.86
C HIS A 153 -2.19 -6.16 -21.88
N ASN A 154 -2.95 -5.91 -22.96
CA ASN A 154 -3.93 -4.82 -23.09
C ASN A 154 -3.47 -3.42 -22.62
N ILE A 155 -2.21 -3.06 -22.91
CA ILE A 155 -1.59 -1.80 -22.47
C ILE A 155 -1.42 -0.79 -23.60
N THR A 156 -1.52 0.51 -23.28
CA THR A 156 -1.33 1.59 -24.26
C THR A 156 0.12 1.67 -24.77
N PRO A 157 0.34 2.17 -26.00
CA PRO A 157 1.70 2.37 -26.53
C PRO A 157 2.56 3.29 -25.66
N ALA A 158 1.94 4.32 -25.06
CA ALA A 158 2.62 5.25 -24.17
C ALA A 158 3.13 4.55 -22.90
N ALA A 159 2.29 3.75 -22.23
CA ALA A 159 2.67 3.02 -21.04
C ALA A 159 3.72 1.94 -21.35
N ARG A 160 3.60 1.23 -22.48
CA ARG A 160 4.64 0.32 -22.98
C ARG A 160 6.00 1.00 -23.13
N ARG A 161 6.02 2.21 -23.71
CA ARG A 161 7.25 3.01 -23.89
C ARG A 161 7.85 3.43 -22.55
N VAL A 162 7.04 3.90 -21.62
CA VAL A 162 7.50 4.31 -20.28
C VAL A 162 8.04 3.12 -19.49
N PHE A 163 7.34 1.98 -19.50
CA PHE A 163 7.81 0.75 -18.87
C PHE A 163 9.19 0.34 -19.40
N LYS A 164 9.38 0.30 -20.73
CA LYS A 164 10.68 -0.07 -21.32
C LYS A 164 11.82 0.86 -20.88
N LYS A 165 11.56 2.17 -20.79
CA LYS A 165 12.54 3.13 -20.28
C LYS A 165 12.86 2.89 -18.80
N ALA A 166 11.86 2.62 -17.97
CA ALA A 166 12.07 2.30 -16.57
C ALA A 166 12.88 1.00 -16.39
N ALA A 167 12.51 -0.07 -17.11
CA ALA A 167 13.22 -1.35 -17.09
C ALA A 167 14.69 -1.20 -17.54
N ALA A 168 14.95 -0.38 -18.56
CA ALA A 168 16.30 -0.06 -19.01
C ALA A 168 17.10 0.70 -17.92
N MET A 169 16.48 1.69 -17.27
CA MET A 169 17.12 2.41 -16.14
C MET A 169 17.48 1.46 -15.00
N TRP A 170 16.56 0.56 -14.62
CA TRP A 170 16.85 -0.45 -13.60
C TRP A 170 17.97 -1.39 -14.00
N SER A 171 17.98 -1.85 -15.25
CA SER A 171 19.04 -2.73 -15.78
C SER A 171 20.40 -2.03 -15.86
N TRP A 172 20.41 -0.71 -16.05
CA TRP A 172 21.64 0.08 -16.11
C TRP A 172 22.26 0.29 -14.73
N HIS A 173 21.42 0.52 -13.71
CA HIS A 173 21.88 0.86 -12.36
C HIS A 173 21.93 -0.33 -11.39
N THR A 174 21.48 -1.52 -11.81
CA THR A 174 21.44 -2.73 -10.96
C THR A 174 21.85 -3.96 -11.75
N CYS A 175 22.04 -5.10 -11.08
CA CYS A 175 22.25 -6.39 -11.72
C CYS A 175 20.95 -7.06 -12.21
N ILE A 176 19.79 -6.42 -12.06
CA ILE A 176 18.49 -6.97 -12.47
C ILE A 176 18.35 -6.84 -13.98
N GLN A 177 18.15 -7.97 -14.66
CA GLN A 177 17.88 -8.00 -16.09
C GLN A 177 16.39 -8.19 -16.36
N PHE A 178 15.83 -7.43 -17.29
CA PHE A 178 14.44 -7.56 -17.72
C PHE A 178 14.39 -8.21 -19.10
N ARG A 179 13.60 -9.28 -19.25
CA ARG A 179 13.45 -10.02 -20.50
C ARG A 179 11.98 -10.12 -20.88
N THR A 180 11.69 -9.96 -22.17
CA THR A 180 10.36 -10.21 -22.69
C THR A 180 10.14 -11.71 -22.80
N ASP A 181 9.02 -12.19 -22.26
CA ASP A 181 8.53 -13.56 -22.51
C ASP A 181 7.93 -13.70 -23.91
#